data_AF-A0A959P7X9-F1
#
_entry.id   AF-A0A959P7X9-F1
#
_cell.length_a   1.000
_cell.length_b   1.000
_cell.length_c   1.000
_cell.angle_alpha   90.00
_cell.angle_beta   90.00
_cell.angle_gamma   90.00
#
_symmetry.space_group_name_H-M   'P 1'
#
loop_
_entity.id
_entity.type
_entity.pdbx_description
1 polymer ?
#
loop_
_entity_poly.entity_id
_entity_poly.type
_entity_poly.pdbx_seq_one_letter_code
_entity_poly.pdbx_strand_id
1 'polypeptide(L)'
;MLFNSIEFAVFLPIVFLLYWFPLKGKLRLQNVLLLVASYVFYGWWDWRFLSLIAFSSLVDYLVGIGLSNSNNSFRRKLLLTISIAVNLGFLGFFKYFNFFSESFSEAFTLLGQPFEPTRLNIVLPVGISFYTFQTLSYSIDVYRKNLSATRDALSFFTYVSFFPQLVAGPIERATNLLPQFTRRRHF
;
A
#
# COMPACT_ATOMS: atom_id res chain seq x y z
N MET A 1 -3.83 -0.61 14.78
CA MET A 1 -3.27 -0.85 16.11
C MET A 1 -1.96 -0.11 16.21
N LEU A 2 -1.62 0.42 17.38
CA LEU A 2 -0.31 1.03 17.63
C LEU A 2 0.72 -0.08 17.88
N PHE A 3 1.95 0.08 17.37
CA PHE A 3 2.99 -0.95 17.55
C PHE A 3 3.40 -1.14 19.02
N ASN A 4 3.40 -0.06 19.79
CA ASN A 4 3.75 -0.04 21.21
C ASN A 4 2.56 -0.28 22.15
N SER A 5 1.50 -0.94 21.68
CA SER A 5 0.27 -1.14 22.45
C SER A 5 0.09 -2.59 22.90
N ILE A 6 -0.70 -2.79 23.98
CA ILE A 6 -1.00 -4.13 24.53
C ILE A 6 -1.76 -4.96 23.49
N GLU A 7 -2.65 -4.33 22.72
CA GLU A 7 -3.41 -4.97 21.65
C GLU A 7 -2.45 -5.58 20.62
N PHE A 8 -1.39 -4.86 20.22
CA PHE A 8 -0.40 -5.40 19.31
C PHE A 8 0.42 -6.53 19.94
N ALA A 9 0.79 -6.40 21.22
CA ALA A 9 1.52 -7.42 21.97
C ALA A 9 0.76 -8.74 22.08
N VAL A 10 -0.58 -8.72 22.10
CA VAL A 10 -1.44 -9.92 22.07
C VAL A 10 -1.70 -10.39 20.64
N PHE A 11 -1.97 -9.46 19.72
CA PHE A 11 -2.27 -9.75 18.32
C PHE A 11 -1.14 -10.50 17.61
N LEU A 12 0.11 -10.05 17.77
CA LEU A 12 1.25 -10.61 17.04
C LEU A 12 1.50 -12.10 17.39
N PRO A 13 1.57 -12.53 18.66
CA PRO A 13 1.65 -13.93 19.01
C PRO A 13 0.51 -14.77 18.44
N ILE A 14 -0.74 -14.30 18.48
CA ILE A 14 -1.89 -15.03 17.94
C ILE A 14 -1.70 -15.30 16.45
N VAL A 15 -1.38 -14.25 15.67
CA VAL A 15 -1.15 -14.39 14.22
C VAL A 15 0.02 -15.32 13.96
N PHE A 16 1.11 -15.20 14.72
CA PHE A 16 2.29 -16.04 14.58
C PHE A 16 1.99 -17.52 14.85
N LEU A 17 1.31 -17.84 15.96
CA LEU A 17 0.94 -19.21 16.32
C LEU A 17 0.00 -19.81 15.26
N LEU A 18 -1.01 -19.07 14.81
CA LEU A 18 -1.91 -19.54 13.75
C LEU A 18 -1.17 -19.80 12.44
N TYR A 19 -0.22 -18.93 12.08
CA TYR A 19 0.58 -19.08 10.88
C TYR A 19 1.48 -20.32 10.90
N TRP A 20 2.10 -20.62 12.05
CA TRP A 20 3.13 -21.66 12.17
C TRP A 20 2.60 -23.05 12.50
N PHE A 21 1.49 -23.16 13.23
CA PHE A 21 0.95 -24.44 13.67
C PHE A 21 -0.12 -24.99 12.72
N PRO A 22 -1.39 -24.52 12.74
CA PRO A 22 -2.46 -25.13 11.95
C PRO A 22 -2.35 -24.88 10.43
N LEU A 23 -1.63 -23.83 10.03
CA LEU A 23 -1.53 -23.40 8.63
C LEU A 23 -0.20 -23.76 7.95
N LYS A 24 0.71 -24.46 8.63
CA LYS A 24 2.00 -24.87 8.06
C LYS A 24 1.82 -25.61 6.73
N GLY A 25 2.52 -25.19 5.69
CA GLY A 25 2.47 -25.78 4.35
C GLY A 25 1.21 -25.44 3.52
N LYS A 26 0.21 -24.76 4.10
CA LYS A 26 -1.04 -24.39 3.43
C LYS A 26 -0.97 -22.95 2.91
N LEU A 27 -0.23 -22.75 1.81
CA LEU A 27 0.08 -21.43 1.22
C LEU A 27 -1.12 -20.47 1.13
N ARG A 28 -2.25 -20.93 0.57
CA ARG A 28 -3.45 -20.09 0.43
C ARG A 28 -4.00 -19.66 1.78
N LEU A 29 -4.13 -20.57 2.74
CA LEU A 29 -4.64 -20.23 4.08
C LEU A 29 -3.69 -19.31 4.84
N GLN A 30 -2.38 -19.50 4.68
CA GLN A 30 -1.38 -18.59 5.22
C GLN A 30 -1.56 -17.17 4.66
N ASN A 31 -1.76 -17.02 3.35
CA ASN A 31 -2.00 -15.70 2.76
C ASN A 31 -3.33 -15.10 3.21
N VAL A 32 -4.39 -15.91 3.32
CA VAL A 32 -5.69 -15.44 3.87
C VAL A 32 -5.50 -14.93 5.29
N LEU A 33 -4.82 -15.69 6.15
CA LEU A 33 -4.52 -15.25 7.53
C LEU A 33 -3.75 -13.93 7.53
N LEU A 34 -2.68 -13.82 6.73
CA LEU A 34 -1.87 -12.61 6.66
C LEU A 34 -2.63 -11.41 6.13
N LEU A 35 -3.47 -11.59 5.11
CA LEU A 35 -4.33 -10.53 4.58
C LEU A 35 -5.35 -10.06 5.61
N VAL A 36 -6.07 -10.99 6.23
CA VAL A 36 -7.07 -10.68 7.27
C VAL A 36 -6.41 -10.01 8.47
N ALA A 37 -5.29 -10.55 8.95
CA ALA A 37 -4.51 -9.97 10.04
C ALA A 37 -4.07 -8.54 9.69
N SER A 38 -3.57 -8.34 8.46
CA SER A 38 -3.16 -7.01 7.99
C SER A 38 -4.32 -6.02 7.95
N TYR A 39 -5.48 -6.44 7.43
CA TYR A 39 -6.65 -5.58 7.35
C TYR A 39 -7.22 -5.25 8.74
N VAL A 40 -7.21 -6.21 9.67
CA VAL A 40 -7.55 -5.96 11.08
C VAL A 40 -6.57 -4.96 11.68
N PHE A 41 -5.27 -5.12 11.45
CA PHE A 41 -4.25 -4.22 11.99
C PHE A 41 -4.48 -2.76 11.56
N TYR A 42 -4.74 -2.47 10.28
CA TYR A 42 -5.03 -1.11 9.82
C TYR A 42 -6.43 -0.64 10.19
N GLY A 43 -7.44 -1.49 10.05
CA GLY A 43 -8.83 -1.16 10.36
C GLY A 43 -9.03 -0.78 11.83
N TRP A 44 -8.20 -1.31 12.72
CA TRP A 44 -8.18 -0.95 14.14
C TRP A 44 -7.74 0.48 14.41
N TRP A 45 -6.96 1.09 13.51
CA TRP A 45 -6.63 2.52 13.62
C TRP A 45 -7.81 3.36 13.13
N ASP A 46 -8.20 3.14 11.88
CA ASP A 46 -9.37 3.77 11.28
C ASP A 46 -9.78 2.99 10.03
N TRP A 47 -11.00 2.44 10.04
CA TRP A 47 -11.54 1.65 8.94
C TRP A 47 -11.64 2.44 7.62
N ARG A 48 -11.75 3.78 7.67
CA ARG A 48 -11.78 4.63 6.47
C ARG A 48 -10.48 4.52 5.68
N PHE A 49 -9.35 4.42 6.36
CA PHE A 49 -8.04 4.29 5.71
C PHE A 49 -7.76 2.89 5.18
N LEU A 50 -8.42 1.86 5.73
CA LEU A 50 -8.41 0.54 5.12
C LEU A 50 -8.98 0.56 3.69
N SER A 51 -10.02 1.36 3.46
CA SER A 51 -10.60 1.52 2.12
C SER A 51 -9.62 2.14 1.11
N LEU A 52 -8.74 3.06 1.57
CA LEU A 52 -7.69 3.64 0.73
C LEU A 52 -6.66 2.59 0.30
N ILE A 53 -6.20 1.76 1.23
CA ILE A 53 -5.27 0.67 0.93
C ILE A 53 -5.89 -0.31 -0.06
N ALA A 54 -7.13 -0.74 0.20
CA ALA A 54 -7.84 -1.68 -0.66
C ALA A 54 -8.07 -1.09 -2.06
N PHE A 55 -8.47 0.17 -2.16
CA PHE A 55 -8.69 0.84 -3.44
C PHE A 55 -7.40 1.04 -4.23
N SER A 56 -6.34 1.57 -3.61
CA SER A 56 -5.01 1.72 -4.25
C SER A 56 -4.50 0.36 -4.75
N SER A 57 -4.57 -0.67 -3.89
CA SER A 57 -4.22 -2.04 -4.27
C SER A 57 -5.05 -2.54 -5.46
N LEU A 58 -6.36 -2.33 -5.45
CA LEU A 58 -7.24 -2.77 -6.53
C LEU A 58 -6.88 -2.09 -7.86
N VAL A 59 -6.66 -0.78 -7.85
CA VAL A 59 -6.24 -0.02 -9.04
C VAL A 59 -4.95 -0.60 -9.61
N ASP A 60 -3.93 -0.79 -8.77
CA ASP A 60 -2.62 -1.28 -9.22
C ASP A 60 -2.65 -2.75 -9.66
N TYR A 61 -3.49 -3.57 -9.04
CA TYR A 61 -3.75 -4.93 -9.49
C TYR A 61 -4.33 -4.97 -10.91
N LEU A 62 -5.37 -4.16 -11.16
CA LEU A 62 -6.02 -4.06 -12.46
C LEU A 62 -5.08 -3.44 -13.51
N VAL A 63 -4.32 -2.42 -13.14
CA VAL A 63 -3.27 -1.84 -13.99
C VAL A 63 -2.23 -2.89 -14.36
N GLY A 64 -1.75 -3.67 -13.40
CA GLY A 64 -0.79 -4.75 -13.65
C GLY A 64 -1.33 -5.77 -14.66
N ILE A 65 -2.57 -6.23 -14.48
CA ILE A 65 -3.23 -7.14 -15.44
C ILE A 65 -3.36 -6.48 -16.83
N GLY A 66 -3.81 -5.23 -16.88
CA GLY A 66 -3.96 -4.48 -18.13
C GLY A 66 -2.63 -4.30 -18.87
N LEU A 67 -1.55 -4.04 -18.13
CA LEU A 67 -0.19 -3.96 -18.66
C LEU A 67 0.28 -5.31 -19.20
N SER A 68 -0.05 -6.43 -18.56
CA SER A 68 0.32 -7.76 -19.07
C SER A 68 -0.41 -8.12 -20.37
N ASN A 69 -1.63 -7.63 -20.57
CA ASN A 69 -2.47 -7.97 -21.71
C ASN A 69 -2.33 -6.98 -22.89
N SER A 70 -1.54 -5.92 -22.74
CA SER A 70 -1.40 -4.87 -23.76
C SER A 70 0.01 -4.77 -24.31
N ASN A 71 0.13 -4.91 -25.64
CA ASN A 71 1.35 -4.62 -26.40
C ASN A 71 1.37 -3.19 -26.97
N ASN A 72 0.26 -2.47 -26.89
CA ASN A 72 0.16 -1.10 -27.41
C ASN A 72 0.85 -0.12 -26.46
N SER A 73 1.87 0.58 -26.95
CA SER A 73 2.69 1.51 -26.16
C SER A 73 1.87 2.62 -25.50
N PHE A 74 0.90 3.19 -26.22
CA PHE A 74 0.03 4.25 -25.70
C PHE A 74 -0.83 3.74 -24.53
N ARG A 75 -1.50 2.60 -24.70
CA ARG A 75 -2.34 2.00 -23.63
C ARG A 75 -1.50 1.67 -22.41
N ARG A 76 -0.31 1.10 -22.59
CA ARG A 76 0.59 0.80 -21.47
C ARG A 76 1.00 2.07 -20.72
N LYS A 77 1.36 3.14 -21.44
CA LYS A 77 1.73 4.42 -20.83
C LYS A 77 0.55 5.03 -20.06
N LEU A 78 -0.65 4.99 -20.64
CA LEU A 78 -1.87 5.46 -19.96
C LEU A 78 -2.14 4.69 -18.66
N LEU A 79 -2.06 3.36 -18.68
CA LEU A 79 -2.25 2.52 -17.49
C LEU A 79 -1.23 2.84 -16.39
N LEU A 80 0.04 3.00 -16.75
CA LEU A 80 1.07 3.41 -15.78
C LEU A 80 0.78 4.82 -15.23
N THR A 81 0.40 5.78 -16.09
CA THR A 81 0.05 7.13 -15.65
C THR A 81 -1.12 7.12 -14.67
N ILE A 82 -2.14 6.28 -14.89
CA ILE A 82 -3.26 6.12 -13.95
C ILE A 82 -2.77 5.63 -12.59
N SER A 83 -1.93 4.59 -12.55
CA SER A 83 -1.32 4.09 -11.32
C SER A 83 -0.53 5.19 -10.59
N ILE A 84 0.33 5.92 -11.32
CA ILE A 84 1.14 7.00 -10.77
C ILE A 84 0.25 8.12 -10.22
N ALA A 85 -0.75 8.56 -10.98
CA ALA A 85 -1.64 9.64 -10.61
C ALA A 85 -2.48 9.31 -9.36
N VAL A 86 -3.02 8.09 -9.26
CA VAL A 86 -3.81 7.67 -8.09
C VAL A 86 -2.93 7.59 -6.84
N ASN A 87 -1.80 6.91 -6.92
CA ASN A 87 -0.90 6.71 -5.78
C ASN A 87 -0.27 8.02 -5.29
N LEU A 88 0.30 8.82 -6.19
CA LEU A 88 0.86 10.12 -5.83
C LEU A 88 -0.22 11.14 -5.49
N GLY A 89 -1.42 11.02 -6.06
CA GLY A 89 -2.58 11.83 -5.71
C GLY A 89 -2.98 11.64 -4.25
N PHE A 90 -3.10 10.39 -3.79
CA PHE A 90 -3.36 10.11 -2.37
C PHE A 90 -2.23 10.56 -1.47
N LEU A 91 -0.98 10.28 -1.84
CA LEU A 91 0.16 10.72 -1.06
C LEU A 91 0.22 12.25 -0.95
N GLY A 92 0.02 12.97 -2.06
CA GLY A 92 -0.05 14.43 -2.10
C GLY A 92 -1.18 14.97 -1.22
N PHE A 93 -2.39 14.44 -1.39
CA PHE A 93 -3.58 14.89 -0.66
C PHE A 93 -3.49 14.64 0.86
N PHE A 94 -3.12 13.43 1.29
CA PHE A 94 -3.12 13.10 2.72
C PHE A 94 -1.84 13.52 3.44
N LYS A 95 -0.68 13.53 2.77
CA LYS A 95 0.61 13.79 3.42
C LYS A 95 1.10 15.22 3.23
N TYR A 96 0.90 15.80 2.05
CA TYR A 96 1.54 17.06 1.68
C TYR A 96 0.58 18.24 1.51
N PHE A 97 -0.74 18.01 1.52
CA PHE A 97 -1.72 19.08 1.29
C PHE A 97 -1.56 20.25 2.26
N ASN A 98 -1.50 19.99 3.57
CA ASN A 98 -1.34 21.06 4.56
C ASN A 98 -0.01 21.79 4.39
N PHE A 99 1.09 21.05 4.16
CA PHE A 99 2.39 21.65 3.90
C PHE A 99 2.37 22.60 2.69
N PHE A 100 1.77 22.17 1.58
CA PHE A 100 1.64 23.01 0.38
C PHE A 100 0.69 24.18 0.60
N SER A 101 -0.43 23.97 1.29
CA SER A 101 -1.38 25.05 1.57
C SER A 101 -0.77 26.12 2.47
N GLU A 102 -0.01 25.73 3.49
CA GLU A 102 0.69 26.66 4.38
C GLU A 102 1.80 27.41 3.63
N SER A 103 2.63 26.70 2.87
CA SER A 103 3.68 27.31 2.05
C SER A 103 3.13 28.31 1.03
N PHE A 104 1.99 27.99 0.41
CA PHE A 104 1.31 28.90 -0.52
C PHE A 104 0.78 30.14 0.20
N SER A 105 0.20 29.96 1.39
CA SER A 105 -0.28 31.06 2.23
C SER A 105 0.84 32.02 2.63
N GLU A 106 1.99 31.47 3.07
CA GLU A 106 3.16 32.26 3.44
C GLU A 106 3.68 33.07 2.25
N ALA A 107 3.78 32.46 1.06
CA ALA A 107 4.22 33.14 -0.15
C ALA A 107 3.31 34.32 -0.54
N PHE A 108 1.99 34.18 -0.41
CA PHE A 108 1.02 35.24 -0.71
C PHE A 108 1.01 36.35 0.36
N THR A 109 1.22 35.97 1.62
CA THR A 109 1.35 36.94 2.72
C THR A 109 2.57 37.82 2.53
N LEU A 110 3.69 37.27 2.03
CA LEU A 110 4.88 38.02 1.63
C LEU A 110 4.63 38.97 0.44
N LEU A 111 3.66 38.68 -0.42
CA LEU A 111 3.22 39.54 -1.52
C LEU A 111 2.18 40.60 -1.07
N GLY A 112 1.95 40.74 0.24
CA GLY A 112 1.09 41.78 0.83
C GLY A 112 -0.40 41.43 0.87
N GLN A 113 -0.78 40.20 0.54
CA GLN A 113 -2.16 39.72 0.62
C GLN A 113 -2.25 38.66 1.73
N PRO A 114 -2.81 38.98 2.92
CA PRO A 114 -3.02 37.97 3.94
C PRO A 114 -4.02 36.93 3.42
N PHE A 115 -3.54 35.71 3.24
CA PHE A 115 -4.34 34.55 2.89
C PHE A 115 -4.36 33.62 4.10
N GLU A 116 -5.52 33.08 4.45
CA GLU A 116 -5.62 32.03 5.47
C GLU A 116 -5.59 30.67 4.78
N PRO A 117 -4.68 29.76 5.13
CA PRO A 117 -4.60 28.46 4.49
C PRO A 117 -5.78 27.59 4.91
N THR A 118 -6.48 27.00 3.94
CA THR A 118 -7.44 25.94 4.22
C THR A 118 -6.69 24.71 4.72
N ARG A 119 -6.77 24.44 6.03
CA ARG A 119 -6.18 23.24 6.64
C ARG A 119 -7.15 22.06 6.57
N LEU A 120 -6.65 20.93 6.11
CA LEU A 120 -7.34 19.64 6.27
C LEU A 120 -6.94 19.07 7.63
N ASN A 121 -7.87 19.06 8.59
CA ASN A 121 -7.71 18.36 9.88
C ASN A 121 -7.90 16.83 9.71
N ILE A 122 -7.23 16.25 8.71
CA ILE A 122 -7.30 14.82 8.40
C ILE A 122 -6.14 14.11 9.10
N VAL A 123 -6.45 13.06 9.87
CA VAL A 123 -5.45 12.18 10.45
C VAL A 123 -4.69 11.47 9.33
N LEU A 124 -3.36 11.50 9.37
CA LEU A 124 -2.52 10.81 8.41
C LEU A 124 -2.76 9.28 8.47
N PRO A 125 -3.05 8.63 7.33
CA PRO A 125 -3.16 7.18 7.29
C PRO A 125 -1.81 6.53 7.62
N VAL A 126 -1.82 5.61 8.59
CA VAL A 126 -0.62 4.86 8.97
C VAL A 126 -0.14 4.05 7.76
N GLY A 127 1.15 4.17 7.45
CA GLY A 127 1.77 3.39 6.38
C GLY A 127 1.52 3.93 4.95
N ILE A 128 0.90 5.10 4.78
CA ILE A 128 0.59 5.65 3.43
C ILE A 128 1.75 5.64 2.46
N SER A 129 2.91 6.13 2.90
CA SER A 129 4.10 6.14 2.03
C SER A 129 4.53 4.72 1.62
N PHE A 130 4.49 3.76 2.53
CA PHE A 130 4.95 2.40 2.27
C PHE A 130 4.08 1.67 1.25
N TYR A 131 2.75 1.62 1.45
CA TYR A 131 1.89 0.89 0.50
C TYR A 131 1.84 1.62 -0.85
N THR A 132 1.88 2.96 -0.87
CA THR A 132 1.96 3.75 -2.10
C THR A 132 3.23 3.43 -2.89
N PHE A 133 4.40 3.39 -2.25
CA PHE A 133 5.64 3.07 -2.97
C PHE A 133 5.74 1.59 -3.36
N GLN A 134 5.18 0.68 -2.56
CA GLN A 134 5.10 -0.75 -2.91
C GLN A 134 4.22 -1.01 -4.14
N THR A 135 3.05 -0.39 -4.24
CA THR A 135 2.16 -0.55 -5.39
C THR A 135 2.72 0.12 -6.64
N LEU A 136 3.34 1.30 -6.49
CA LEU A 136 4.09 1.95 -7.56
C LEU A 136 5.26 1.11 -8.07
N SER A 137 6.04 0.50 -7.17
CA SER A 137 7.13 -0.41 -7.56
C SER A 137 6.58 -1.53 -8.44
N TYR A 138 5.45 -2.13 -8.07
CA TYR A 138 4.81 -3.17 -8.86
C TYR A 138 4.39 -2.68 -10.25
N SER A 139 3.64 -1.59 -10.35
CA SER A 139 3.14 -1.11 -11.64
C SER A 139 4.27 -0.67 -12.58
N ILE A 140 5.31 -0.03 -12.04
CA ILE A 140 6.51 0.38 -12.77
C ILE A 140 7.29 -0.85 -13.25
N ASP A 141 7.52 -1.85 -12.40
CA ASP A 141 8.28 -3.05 -12.75
C ASP A 141 7.54 -3.90 -13.80
N VAL A 142 6.21 -3.99 -13.71
CA VAL A 142 5.37 -4.64 -14.74
C VAL A 142 5.38 -3.85 -16.05
N TYR A 143 5.31 -2.51 -15.98
CA TYR A 143 5.42 -1.67 -17.18
C TYR A 143 6.78 -1.85 -17.87
N ARG A 144 7.87 -1.91 -17.10
CA ARG A 144 9.25 -2.11 -17.59
C ARG A 144 9.55 -3.56 -17.98
N LYS A 145 8.62 -4.50 -17.77
CA LYS A 145 8.79 -5.94 -17.99
C LYS A 145 9.89 -6.58 -17.10
N ASN A 146 10.23 -5.94 -15.99
CA ASN A 146 11.11 -6.51 -14.96
C ASN A 146 10.38 -7.54 -14.08
N LEU A 147 9.05 -7.49 -14.06
CA LEU A 147 8.18 -8.37 -13.31
C LEU A 147 6.97 -8.75 -14.16
N SER A 148 6.55 -10.01 -14.12
CA SER A 148 5.26 -10.42 -14.70
C SER A 148 4.12 -10.03 -13.76
N ALA A 149 3.01 -9.55 -14.32
CA ALA A 149 1.84 -9.21 -13.51
C ALA A 149 1.31 -10.45 -12.79
N THR A 150 1.05 -10.32 -11.49
CA THR A 150 0.42 -11.41 -10.73
C THR A 150 -1.06 -11.48 -11.08
N ARG A 151 -1.55 -12.71 -11.32
CA ARG A 151 -2.98 -13.01 -11.48
C ARG A 151 -3.63 -13.55 -10.20
N ASP A 152 -2.83 -13.71 -9.14
CA ASP A 152 -3.30 -14.12 -7.83
C ASP A 152 -3.55 -12.86 -6.99
N ALA A 153 -4.82 -12.45 -6.96
CA ALA A 153 -5.28 -11.30 -6.18
C ALA A 153 -4.92 -11.48 -4.70
N LEU A 154 -5.12 -12.66 -4.11
CA LEU A 154 -4.83 -12.89 -2.70
C LEU A 154 -3.37 -12.59 -2.37
N SER A 155 -2.44 -13.12 -3.17
CA SER A 155 -1.01 -12.83 -2.99
C SER A 155 -0.68 -11.35 -3.19
N PHE A 156 -1.31 -10.68 -4.17
CA PHE A 156 -1.11 -9.25 -4.41
C PHE A 156 -1.58 -8.39 -3.23
N PHE A 157 -2.83 -8.56 -2.78
CA PHE A 157 -3.38 -7.81 -1.66
C PHE A 157 -2.63 -8.10 -0.36
N THR A 158 -2.18 -9.35 -0.16
CA THR A 158 -1.33 -9.71 0.99
C THR A 158 0.00 -8.97 0.92
N TYR A 159 0.65 -8.93 -0.25
CA TYR A 159 1.90 -8.19 -0.47
C TYR A 159 1.76 -6.71 -0.11
N VAL A 160 0.74 -6.02 -0.65
CA VAL A 160 0.57 -4.57 -0.46
C VAL A 160 0.19 -4.22 0.99
N SER A 161 -0.53 -5.11 1.67
CA SER A 161 -1.02 -4.82 3.02
C SER A 161 -0.16 -5.42 4.12
N PHE A 162 0.91 -6.16 3.83
CA PHE A 162 1.64 -6.95 4.82
C PHE A 162 2.08 -6.13 6.06
N PHE A 163 1.32 -6.24 7.15
CA PHE A 163 1.47 -5.38 8.33
C PHE A 163 2.86 -5.41 9.01
N PRO A 164 3.60 -6.55 9.06
CA PRO A 164 4.89 -6.56 9.73
C PRO A 164 5.89 -5.62 9.06
N GLN A 165 5.80 -5.47 7.74
CA GLN A 165 6.70 -4.60 6.99
C GLN A 165 6.26 -3.14 7.07
N LEU A 166 4.98 -2.85 6.90
CA LEU A 166 4.46 -1.48 6.84
C LEU A 166 4.65 -0.68 8.14
N VAL A 167 4.92 -1.36 9.25
CA VAL A 167 5.15 -0.74 10.55
C VAL A 167 6.62 -0.38 10.78
N ALA A 168 7.57 -1.19 10.31
CA ALA A 168 8.99 -1.03 10.68
C ALA A 168 10.01 -1.53 9.63
N GLY A 169 9.56 -2.00 8.46
CA GLY A 169 10.41 -2.54 7.41
C GLY A 169 10.82 -1.48 6.37
N PRO A 170 11.91 -1.70 5.61
CA PRO A 170 12.24 -0.87 4.47
C PRO A 170 11.15 -0.96 3.38
N ILE A 171 11.12 0.02 2.49
CA ILE A 171 10.27 -0.04 1.29
C ILE A 171 10.82 -1.14 0.39
N GLU A 172 10.15 -2.29 0.36
CA GLU A 172 10.55 -3.43 -0.47
C GLU A 172 10.06 -3.27 -1.90
N ARG A 173 10.88 -3.80 -2.84
CA ARG A 173 10.49 -3.87 -4.25
C ARG A 173 9.58 -5.06 -4.49
N ALA A 174 8.63 -4.87 -5.41
CA ALA A 174 7.69 -5.91 -5.81
C ALA A 174 8.41 -7.17 -6.33
N THR A 175 9.52 -7.00 -7.05
CA THR A 175 10.34 -8.11 -7.58
C THR A 175 10.88 -9.06 -6.50
N ASN A 176 11.10 -8.55 -5.29
CA ASN A 176 11.71 -9.32 -4.21
C ASN A 176 10.66 -9.95 -3.29
N LEU A 177 9.65 -9.17 -2.92
CA LEU A 177 8.72 -9.56 -1.87
C LEU A 177 7.49 -10.30 -2.41
N LEU A 178 6.89 -9.84 -3.52
CA LEU A 178 5.67 -10.45 -4.08
C LEU A 178 5.83 -11.96 -4.39
N PRO A 179 6.95 -12.44 -4.97
CA PRO A 179 7.13 -13.88 -5.24
C PRO A 179 7.12 -14.76 -3.98
N GLN A 180 7.38 -14.21 -2.80
CA GLN A 180 7.35 -14.95 -1.54
C GLN A 180 5.92 -15.27 -1.08
N PHE A 181 4.93 -14.56 -1.63
CA PHE A 181 3.51 -14.84 -1.42
C PHE A 181 2.96 -15.90 -2.37
N THR A 182 3.61 -16.14 -3.50
CA THR A 182 3.16 -17.12 -4.51
C THR A 182 3.84 -18.48 -4.37
N ARG A 183 4.91 -18.59 -3.60
CA ARG A 183 5.67 -19.85 -3.38
C ARG A 183 5.41 -20.41 -1.99
N ARG A 184 5.43 -21.75 -1.87
CA ARG A 184 5.40 -22.41 -0.56
C ARG A 184 6.65 -22.01 0.23
N ARG A 185 6.45 -21.66 1.51
CA ARG A 185 7.55 -21.32 2.41
C ARG A 185 8.16 -22.60 2.97
N HIS A 186 9.48 -22.68 2.91
CA HIS A 186 10.27 -23.70 3.58
C HIS A 186 11.00 -23.02 4.74
N PHE A 187 10.92 -23.61 5.92
CA PHE A 187 11.48 -23.12 7.17
C PHE A 187 12.36 -24.21 7.78
#